data_AF-A0A2K6M921-F1
#
_entry.id   AF-A0A2K6M921-F1
#
_cell.length_a   1.000
_cell.length_b   1.000
_cell.length_c   1.000
_cell.angle_alpha   90.00
_cell.angle_beta   90.00
_cell.angle_gamma   90.00
#
_symmetry.space_group_name_H-M   'P 1'
#
loop_
_entity.id
_entity.type
_entity.pdbx_description
1 polymer ?
#
loop_
_entity_poly.entity_id
_entity_poly.type
_entity_poly.pdbx_seq_one_letter_code
_entity_poly.pdbx_strand_id
1 'polypeptide(L)'
;MRLLTCKPEGASKDSKAGGARVGRPWALCLLSLVGIKEEVGQDTFLLAQGCTVDDMSHVPNEKLGEAAVLEIVKCLTKLIREVFLGAFYSEKLPGPSGAGQIVVNELTADMVDPGQQCQWLEDVLTNASKAGDMVYTVGHLPPGFFEKTQNKAWFQEGFNEKYLKVVWKHGCVTAGQFFRHHHTDSFRMLYDDAGAPISAMFITPGVTPWKTTLPRVINGPNNPVIRVLKARSPVEARGGGCQANAQGMRCWELEYQLTKAYWAVLDCITGDQGALQHYYVYNSVSYYPGVCDEAARVCHAPGGR
;
A
#
# COMPACT_ATOMS: atom_id res chain seq x y z
N MET A 1 12.97 0.34 3.85
CA MET A 1 11.59 0.89 3.81
C MET A 1 11.33 1.66 5.09
N ARG A 2 10.81 2.89 4.97
CA ARG A 2 10.40 3.75 6.09
C ARG A 2 8.93 4.09 5.94
N LEU A 3 8.21 4.11 7.06
CA LEU A 3 6.84 4.58 7.13
C LEU A 3 6.81 5.88 7.93
N LEU A 4 6.19 6.91 7.37
CA LEU A 4 6.07 8.22 8.00
C LEU A 4 4.60 8.52 8.23
N THR A 5 4.27 9.02 9.41
CA THR A 5 2.89 9.35 9.80
C THR A 5 2.76 10.84 10.10
N CYS A 6 1.56 11.38 9.92
CA CYS A 6 1.22 12.74 10.34
C CYS A 6 0.08 12.68 11.38
N LYS A 7 0.44 12.80 12.66
CA LYS A 7 -0.53 12.73 13.77
C LYS A 7 -1.13 14.13 14.07
N PRO A 8 -2.45 14.26 14.26
CA PRO A 8 -3.04 15.52 14.70
C PRO A 8 -2.70 15.79 16.17
N GLU A 9 -1.93 16.83 16.48
CA GLU A 9 -1.73 17.29 17.85
C GLU A 9 -3.03 17.89 18.42
N GLY A 10 -3.45 17.44 19.62
CA GLY A 10 -4.43 18.12 20.46
C GLY A 10 -5.88 18.21 19.95
N ALA A 11 -6.19 17.71 18.76
CA ALA A 11 -7.55 17.74 18.22
C ALA A 11 -8.32 16.48 18.62
N SER A 12 -9.55 16.62 19.10
CA SER A 12 -10.41 15.45 19.35
C SER A 12 -10.48 14.58 18.08
N LYS A 13 -10.59 13.26 18.25
CA LYS A 13 -10.71 12.28 17.14
C LYS A 13 -11.89 12.61 16.19
N ASP A 14 -12.77 13.54 16.57
CA ASP A 14 -13.92 14.08 15.84
C ASP A 14 -13.76 15.56 15.37
N SER A 15 -12.55 16.13 15.38
CA SER A 15 -12.34 17.53 15.00
C SER A 15 -12.66 17.82 13.51
N LYS A 16 -13.24 18.99 13.25
CA LYS A 16 -13.70 19.45 11.91
C LYS A 16 -12.58 19.57 10.86
N ALA A 17 -11.31 19.48 11.25
CA ALA A 17 -10.13 19.69 10.40
C ALA A 17 -9.42 18.38 9.96
N GLY A 18 -10.08 17.23 10.08
CA GLY A 18 -9.52 15.93 9.66
C GLY A 18 -9.97 14.73 10.50
N GLY A 19 -11.09 14.83 11.23
CA GLY A 19 -11.63 13.71 11.99
C GLY A 19 -11.99 12.51 11.10
N ALA A 20 -12.00 11.32 11.69
CA ALA A 20 -12.18 10.03 11.00
C ALA A 20 -13.50 9.89 10.19
N ARG A 21 -14.41 10.87 10.30
CA ARG A 21 -15.68 10.93 9.55
C ARG A 21 -15.59 11.76 8.26
N VAL A 22 -14.59 12.62 8.10
CA VAL A 22 -14.51 13.58 6.99
C VAL A 22 -13.22 13.35 6.22
N GLY A 23 -13.30 12.62 5.10
CA GLY A 23 -12.21 12.55 4.13
C GLY A 23 -12.05 13.89 3.44
N ARG A 24 -11.21 14.78 3.99
CA ARG A 24 -10.79 16.02 3.31
C ARG A 24 -9.43 15.75 2.65
N PRO A 25 -9.39 15.29 1.39
CA PRO A 25 -8.18 14.69 0.80
C PRO A 25 -7.16 15.75 0.43
N TRP A 26 -7.59 16.93 -0.06
CA TRP A 26 -6.69 17.84 -0.77
C TRP A 26 -5.56 18.40 0.10
N ALA A 27 -5.87 18.94 1.28
CA ALA A 27 -4.85 19.49 2.18
C ALA A 27 -3.88 18.41 2.69
N LEU A 28 -4.39 17.20 2.98
CA LEU A 28 -3.56 16.06 3.39
C LEU A 28 -2.72 15.52 2.23
N CYS A 29 -3.24 15.47 1.01
CA CYS A 29 -2.50 15.08 -0.19
C CYS A 29 -1.37 16.08 -0.48
N LEU A 30 -1.66 17.38 -0.41
CA LEU A 30 -0.64 18.44 -0.53
C LEU A 30 0.45 18.31 0.54
N LEU A 31 0.07 18.13 1.81
CA LEU A 31 1.02 17.88 2.90
C LEU A 31 1.84 16.61 2.68
N SER A 32 1.24 15.56 2.11
CA SER A 32 1.93 14.31 1.76
C SER A 32 2.95 14.51 0.65
N LEU A 33 2.62 15.30 -0.38
CA LEU A 33 3.54 15.64 -1.46
C LEU A 33 4.71 16.51 -0.96
N VAL A 34 4.46 17.43 -0.03
CA VAL A 34 5.51 18.22 0.64
C VAL A 34 6.42 17.30 1.47
N GLY A 35 5.86 16.42 2.29
CA GLY A 35 6.63 15.45 3.08
C GLY A 35 7.47 14.51 2.21
N ILE A 36 6.92 14.03 1.09
CA ILE A 36 7.66 13.24 0.11
C ILE A 36 8.86 14.04 -0.44
N LYS A 37 8.64 15.32 -0.81
CA LYS A 37 9.71 16.18 -1.34
C LYS A 37 10.84 16.41 -0.32
N GLU A 38 10.52 16.54 0.96
CA GLU A 38 11.51 16.74 2.03
C GLU A 38 12.37 15.48 2.27
N GLU A 39 11.82 14.29 2.06
CA GLU A 39 12.53 13.02 2.24
C GLU A 39 13.40 12.60 1.05
N VAL A 40 13.15 13.16 -0.14
CA VAL A 40 13.76 12.72 -1.40
C VAL A 40 14.91 13.63 -1.78
N GLY A 41 16.14 13.15 -1.57
CA GLY A 41 17.34 13.66 -2.24
C GLY A 41 17.41 13.22 -3.72
N GLN A 42 18.30 13.84 -4.50
CA GLN A 42 18.27 13.80 -5.98
C GLN A 42 18.54 12.44 -6.68
N ASP A 43 18.94 11.35 -6.00
CA ASP A 43 19.51 10.17 -6.70
C ASP A 43 18.93 8.80 -6.32
N THR A 44 17.61 8.57 -6.41
CA THR A 44 17.00 7.21 -6.42
C THR A 44 15.57 7.25 -6.97
N PHE A 45 15.09 6.19 -7.64
CA PHE A 45 13.65 6.06 -7.93
C PHE A 45 12.87 5.89 -6.61
N LEU A 46 11.79 6.65 -6.45
CA LEU A 46 10.93 6.59 -5.27
C LEU A 46 9.61 5.90 -5.62
N LEU A 47 9.27 4.85 -4.88
CA LEU A 47 7.90 4.36 -4.86
C LEU A 47 7.14 5.06 -3.72
N ALA A 48 6.46 6.16 -4.05
CA ALA A 48 5.71 6.98 -3.10
C ALA A 48 4.32 6.39 -2.80
N GLN A 49 4.31 5.67 -1.69
CA GLN A 49 3.22 5.07 -0.95
C GLN A 49 2.02 5.92 -0.46
N GLY A 50 1.36 6.89 -1.13
CA GLY A 50 0.24 7.60 -0.46
C GLY A 50 -0.94 8.20 -1.26
N CYS A 51 -0.71 8.77 -2.44
CA CYS A 51 -1.67 9.68 -3.09
C CYS A 51 -2.00 9.31 -4.55
N THR A 52 -1.83 8.06 -4.93
CA THR A 52 -1.69 7.69 -6.35
C THR A 52 -2.88 6.94 -6.96
N VAL A 53 -3.80 6.42 -6.14
CA VAL A 53 -5.02 5.70 -6.55
C VAL A 53 -6.04 5.78 -5.40
N ASP A 54 -7.35 5.76 -5.68
CA ASP A 54 -8.49 5.94 -4.74
C ASP A 54 -8.72 7.39 -4.25
N ASP A 55 -8.69 8.34 -5.19
CA ASP A 55 -8.76 9.79 -4.89
C ASP A 55 -10.17 10.31 -4.60
N MET A 56 -11.19 9.47 -4.75
CA MET A 56 -12.58 9.84 -4.59
C MET A 56 -13.06 9.73 -3.15
N SER A 57 -13.98 10.62 -2.77
CA SER A 57 -14.67 10.49 -1.49
C SER A 57 -15.62 9.29 -1.52
N HIS A 58 -15.71 8.56 -0.41
CA HIS A 58 -16.66 7.46 -0.22
C HIS A 58 -18.08 8.02 -0.08
N VAL A 59 -18.74 8.28 -1.22
CA VAL A 59 -20.11 8.80 -1.30
C VAL A 59 -20.94 7.96 -2.27
N PRO A 60 -22.29 7.96 -2.13
CA PRO A 60 -23.16 7.32 -3.12
C PRO A 60 -22.95 7.87 -4.53
N ASN A 61 -23.17 7.03 -5.56
CA ASN A 61 -22.95 7.37 -6.96
C ASN A 61 -23.74 8.61 -7.40
N GLU A 62 -24.92 8.85 -6.83
CA GLU A 62 -25.75 10.02 -7.14
C GLU A 62 -25.09 11.34 -6.75
N LYS A 63 -24.08 11.29 -5.87
CA LYS A 63 -23.30 12.44 -5.41
C LYS A 63 -21.95 12.58 -6.11
N LEU A 64 -21.59 11.65 -6.99
CA LEU A 64 -20.32 11.65 -7.70
C LEU A 64 -20.52 11.21 -9.15
N GLY A 65 -20.88 12.17 -10.01
CA GLY A 65 -21.04 11.93 -11.44
C GLY A 65 -19.70 11.72 -12.16
N GLU A 66 -19.75 11.06 -13.33
CA GLU A 66 -18.60 10.77 -14.18
C GLU A 66 -17.74 12.01 -14.49
N ALA A 67 -18.37 13.16 -14.78
CA ALA A 67 -17.65 14.40 -15.03
C ALA A 67 -16.83 14.86 -13.81
N ALA A 68 -17.36 14.70 -12.59
CA ALA A 68 -16.65 15.03 -11.36
C ALA A 68 -15.48 14.06 -11.11
N VAL A 69 -15.67 12.76 -11.39
CA VAL A 69 -14.61 11.74 -11.37
C VAL A 69 -13.49 12.13 -12.34
N LEU A 70 -13.84 12.43 -13.59
CA LEU A 70 -12.88 12.79 -14.61
C LEU A 70 -12.15 14.10 -14.28
N GLU A 71 -12.81 15.10 -13.69
CA GLU A 71 -12.16 16.35 -13.26
C GLU A 71 -11.19 16.13 -12.09
N ILE A 72 -11.56 15.33 -11.08
CA ILE A 72 -10.66 15.01 -9.96
C ILE A 72 -9.43 14.25 -10.46
N VAL A 73 -9.63 13.26 -11.35
CA VAL A 73 -8.51 12.55 -12.02
C VAL A 73 -7.70 13.52 -12.88
N LYS A 74 -8.30 14.44 -13.66
CA LYS A 74 -7.54 15.45 -14.42
C LYS A 74 -6.66 16.32 -13.52
N CYS A 75 -7.19 16.75 -12.38
CA CYS A 75 -6.46 17.59 -11.42
C CYS A 75 -5.23 16.88 -10.85
N LEU A 76 -5.26 15.55 -10.72
CA LEU A 76 -4.16 14.74 -10.23
C LEU A 76 -3.25 14.20 -11.35
N THR A 77 -3.78 14.11 -12.56
CA THR A 77 -3.18 13.31 -13.62
C THR A 77 -3.07 14.08 -14.93
N LYS A 78 -2.12 15.02 -15.00
CA LYS A 78 -1.74 15.70 -16.25
C LYS A 78 -0.83 14.84 -17.17
N LEU A 79 -0.62 13.55 -16.87
CA LEU A 79 0.36 12.71 -17.58
C LEU A 79 -0.12 11.34 -18.10
N ILE A 80 -1.29 10.81 -17.69
CA ILE A 80 -1.68 9.40 -17.97
C ILE A 80 -2.59 9.24 -19.20
N ARG A 81 -3.16 10.32 -19.74
CA ARG A 81 -4.35 10.25 -20.61
C ARG A 81 -4.14 9.88 -22.07
N GLU A 82 -2.90 9.81 -22.58
CA GLU A 82 -2.70 9.67 -24.04
C GLU A 82 -2.15 8.30 -24.49
N VAL A 83 -1.82 7.36 -23.58
CA VAL A 83 -0.91 6.26 -23.94
C VAL A 83 -1.43 4.84 -23.70
N PHE A 84 -2.36 4.60 -22.77
CA PHE A 84 -2.61 3.23 -22.28
C PHE A 84 -4.00 2.67 -22.66
N LEU A 85 -4.02 1.67 -23.55
CA LEU A 85 -5.18 0.82 -23.82
C LEU A 85 -5.31 -0.20 -22.68
N GLY A 86 -6.09 0.16 -21.64
CA GLY A 86 -6.19 -0.59 -20.38
C GLY A 86 -5.43 0.12 -19.24
N ALA A 87 -5.96 0.06 -18.02
CA ALA A 87 -5.37 0.74 -16.85
C ALA A 87 -4.21 -0.05 -16.22
N PHE A 88 -3.49 -0.84 -17.02
CA PHE A 88 -2.32 -1.62 -16.62
C PHE A 88 -1.21 -1.48 -17.65
N TYR A 89 0.03 -1.36 -17.19
CA TYR A 89 1.20 -1.12 -18.04
C TYR A 89 2.49 -1.56 -17.34
N SER A 90 3.57 -1.69 -18.11
CA SER A 90 4.89 -2.05 -17.59
C SER A 90 5.95 -1.05 -18.06
N GLU A 91 6.75 -0.50 -17.15
CA GLU A 91 7.78 0.50 -17.47
C GLU A 91 9.15 0.11 -16.91
N LYS A 92 10.20 0.37 -17.69
CA LYS A 92 11.59 0.18 -17.24
C LYS A 92 11.99 1.25 -16.24
N LEU A 93 12.69 0.87 -15.18
CA LEU A 93 13.20 1.84 -14.21
C LEU A 93 14.33 2.68 -14.82
N PRO A 94 14.31 4.01 -14.65
CA PRO A 94 15.42 4.86 -15.08
C PRO A 94 16.64 4.62 -14.19
N GLY A 95 17.78 4.31 -14.79
CA GLY A 95 19.04 4.09 -14.08
C GLY A 95 20.14 3.48 -14.97
N PRO A 96 21.41 3.53 -14.55
CA PRO A 96 22.54 3.11 -15.37
C PRO A 96 22.52 1.63 -15.77
N SER A 97 21.80 0.78 -15.03
CA SER A 97 21.66 -0.65 -15.34
C SER A 97 20.42 -1.00 -16.18
N GLY A 98 19.41 -0.12 -16.26
CA GLY A 98 18.09 -0.44 -16.85
C GLY A 98 17.37 -1.65 -16.23
N ALA A 99 17.91 -2.20 -15.13
CA ALA A 99 17.48 -3.45 -14.52
C ALA A 99 16.36 -3.15 -13.53
N GLY A 100 15.14 -3.51 -13.89
CA GLY A 100 13.95 -3.15 -13.12
C GLY A 100 12.76 -2.83 -13.98
N GLN A 101 11.61 -3.43 -13.70
CA GLN A 101 10.34 -3.05 -14.30
C GLN A 101 9.28 -2.81 -13.22
N ILE A 102 8.45 -1.78 -13.39
CA ILE A 102 7.23 -1.59 -12.59
C ILE A 102 6.05 -2.06 -13.43
N VAL A 103 5.21 -2.91 -12.85
CA VAL A 103 3.95 -3.34 -13.45
C VAL A 103 2.79 -2.78 -12.63
N VAL A 104 1.87 -2.05 -13.27
CA VAL A 104 0.62 -1.57 -12.64
C VAL A 104 -0.52 -2.52 -12.98
N ASN A 105 -1.27 -2.98 -11.97
CA ASN A 105 -2.41 -3.90 -12.11
C ASN A 105 -3.68 -3.32 -11.46
N GLU A 106 -4.71 -3.07 -12.28
CA GLU A 106 -6.03 -2.58 -11.85
C GLU A 106 -7.16 -3.54 -12.26
N LEU A 107 -8.13 -3.75 -11.39
CA LEU A 107 -9.16 -4.78 -11.56
C LEU A 107 -10.24 -4.37 -12.57
N THR A 108 -10.73 -5.32 -13.34
CA THR A 108 -11.89 -5.21 -14.23
C THR A 108 -12.91 -6.32 -13.90
N ALA A 109 -14.20 -6.10 -14.23
CA ALA A 109 -15.33 -6.90 -13.71
C ALA A 109 -15.57 -8.23 -14.43
N ASP A 110 -16.19 -9.19 -13.73
CA ASP A 110 -16.95 -10.40 -14.16
C ASP A 110 -16.48 -11.18 -15.40
N MET A 111 -15.16 -11.27 -15.63
CA MET A 111 -14.57 -12.17 -16.61
C MET A 111 -13.47 -13.02 -15.98
N VAL A 112 -13.17 -14.18 -16.57
CA VAL A 112 -12.12 -15.09 -16.09
C VAL A 112 -10.73 -14.45 -16.11
N ASP A 113 -10.47 -13.61 -17.10
CA ASP A 113 -9.25 -12.79 -17.20
C ASP A 113 -9.59 -11.50 -17.95
N PRO A 114 -10.20 -10.51 -17.28
CA PRO A 114 -10.70 -9.32 -17.92
C PRO A 114 -9.51 -8.51 -18.47
N GLY A 115 -9.58 -8.18 -19.76
CA GLY A 115 -8.45 -7.55 -20.48
C GLY A 115 -7.23 -8.46 -20.69
N GLN A 116 -7.32 -9.77 -20.43
CA GLN A 116 -6.18 -10.71 -20.45
C GLN A 116 -5.03 -10.29 -19.54
N GLN A 117 -5.36 -9.62 -18.43
CA GLN A 117 -4.39 -8.99 -17.54
C GLN A 117 -3.46 -10.00 -16.85
N CYS A 118 -3.96 -11.15 -16.40
CA CYS A 118 -3.09 -12.17 -15.81
C CYS A 118 -2.17 -12.79 -16.86
N GLN A 119 -2.68 -13.05 -18.07
CA GLN A 119 -1.84 -13.53 -19.17
C GLN A 119 -0.76 -12.52 -19.55
N TRP A 120 -1.13 -11.25 -19.67
CA TRP A 120 -0.21 -10.16 -19.94
C TRP A 120 0.88 -10.05 -18.85
N LEU A 121 0.49 -10.12 -17.57
CA LEU A 121 1.43 -10.11 -16.45
C LEU A 121 2.40 -11.30 -16.54
N GLU A 122 1.90 -12.49 -16.85
CA GLU A 122 2.73 -13.68 -17.03
C GLU A 122 3.73 -13.52 -18.17
N ASP A 123 3.31 -12.95 -19.30
CA ASP A 123 4.19 -12.68 -20.45
C ASP A 123 5.28 -11.66 -20.09
N VAL A 124 4.92 -10.59 -19.37
CA VAL A 124 5.84 -9.57 -18.89
C VAL A 124 6.89 -10.18 -17.95
N LEU A 125 6.49 -10.97 -16.96
CA LEU A 125 7.40 -11.61 -16.01
C LEU A 125 8.27 -12.68 -16.68
N THR A 126 7.73 -13.41 -17.66
CA THR A 126 8.48 -14.35 -18.49
C THR A 126 9.58 -13.64 -19.27
N ASN A 127 9.27 -12.50 -19.87
CA ASN A 127 10.25 -11.71 -20.62
C ASN A 127 11.31 -11.09 -19.70
N ALA A 128 10.91 -10.59 -18.52
CA ALA A 128 11.85 -10.12 -17.50
C ALA A 128 12.81 -11.23 -17.07
N SER A 129 12.31 -12.46 -16.87
CA SER A 129 13.14 -13.63 -16.58
C SER A 129 14.17 -13.92 -17.66
N LYS A 130 13.76 -13.91 -18.93
CA LYS A 130 14.67 -14.10 -20.08
C LYS A 130 15.73 -12.99 -20.17
N ALA A 131 15.37 -11.77 -19.80
CA ALA A 131 16.25 -10.61 -19.83
C ALA A 131 17.15 -10.48 -18.57
N GLY A 132 16.93 -11.30 -17.53
CA GLY A 132 17.64 -11.19 -16.26
C GLY A 132 17.22 -9.97 -15.41
N ASP A 133 16.02 -9.45 -15.65
CA ASP A 133 15.46 -8.32 -14.92
C ASP A 133 14.73 -8.74 -13.65
N MET A 134 14.72 -7.83 -12.68
CA MET A 134 13.85 -7.92 -11.52
C MET A 134 12.62 -7.02 -11.70
N VAL A 135 11.48 -7.42 -11.15
CA VAL A 135 10.20 -6.73 -11.32
C VAL A 135 9.61 -6.33 -9.97
N TYR A 136 9.13 -5.09 -9.89
CA TYR A 136 8.25 -4.64 -8.83
C TYR A 136 6.81 -4.59 -9.34
N THR A 137 5.93 -5.32 -8.69
CA THR A 137 4.50 -5.29 -9.02
C THR A 137 3.81 -4.25 -8.13
N VAL A 138 3.00 -3.39 -8.72
CA VAL A 138 2.22 -2.38 -8.04
C VAL A 138 0.76 -2.57 -8.43
N GLY A 139 -0.14 -2.55 -7.47
CA GLY A 139 -1.58 -2.63 -7.74
C GLY A 139 -2.37 -1.87 -6.70
N HIS A 140 -3.64 -1.64 -6.99
CA HIS A 140 -4.53 -1.03 -6.01
C HIS A 140 -5.12 -2.07 -5.05
N LEU A 141 -5.94 -2.99 -5.58
CA LEU A 141 -6.56 -4.07 -4.83
C LEU A 141 -5.58 -5.23 -4.60
N PRO A 142 -5.29 -5.62 -3.35
CA PRO A 142 -4.45 -6.78 -3.08
C PRO A 142 -5.21 -8.10 -3.26
N PRO A 143 -4.52 -9.19 -3.70
CA PRO A 143 -5.05 -10.55 -3.59
C PRO A 143 -5.14 -11.00 -2.12
N GLY A 144 -5.87 -12.09 -1.89
CA GLY A 144 -6.09 -12.67 -0.58
C GLY A 144 -7.14 -11.91 0.24
N PHE A 145 -7.03 -12.03 1.57
CA PHE A 145 -8.05 -11.55 2.50
C PHE A 145 -7.65 -10.27 3.24
N PHE A 146 -8.65 -9.43 3.51
CA PHE A 146 -8.54 -8.24 4.35
C PHE A 146 -8.38 -8.61 5.82
N GLU A 147 -7.30 -8.20 6.48
CA GLU A 147 -6.94 -8.61 7.85
C GLU A 147 -7.77 -8.03 8.99
N LYS A 148 -8.63 -7.03 8.71
CA LYS A 148 -9.51 -6.45 9.74
C LYS A 148 -10.84 -7.21 9.90
N THR A 149 -11.10 -8.22 9.09
CA THR A 149 -12.33 -9.02 9.17
C THR A 149 -12.13 -10.41 8.55
N GLN A 150 -13.02 -11.35 8.85
CA GLN A 150 -12.95 -12.71 8.32
C GLN A 150 -13.62 -12.81 6.95
N ASN A 151 -13.10 -13.70 6.10
CA ASN A 151 -13.69 -14.10 4.82
C ASN A 151 -14.01 -12.95 3.86
N LYS A 152 -13.26 -11.83 3.95
CA LYS A 152 -13.38 -10.72 3.01
C LYS A 152 -12.20 -10.71 2.06
N ALA A 153 -12.41 -11.19 0.85
CA ALA A 153 -11.52 -10.97 -0.29
C ALA A 153 -12.04 -9.85 -1.21
N TRP A 154 -11.14 -9.27 -1.98
CA TRP A 154 -11.47 -8.27 -3.01
C TRP A 154 -11.47 -8.87 -4.40
N PHE A 155 -10.50 -9.75 -4.66
CA PHE A 155 -10.46 -10.52 -5.89
C PHE A 155 -11.55 -11.58 -5.86
N GLN A 156 -12.13 -11.85 -7.04
CA GLN A 156 -12.90 -13.06 -7.24
C GLN A 156 -11.97 -14.28 -7.09
N GLU A 157 -12.50 -15.39 -6.57
CA GLU A 157 -11.70 -16.58 -6.25
C GLU A 157 -10.86 -17.07 -7.44
N GLY A 158 -11.46 -17.20 -8.62
CA GLY A 158 -10.73 -17.62 -9.84
C GLY A 158 -9.63 -16.65 -10.27
N PHE A 159 -9.85 -15.34 -10.14
CA PHE A 159 -8.81 -14.33 -10.45
C PHE A 159 -7.69 -14.34 -9.40
N ASN A 160 -8.05 -14.53 -8.12
CA ASN A 160 -7.09 -14.66 -7.03
C ASN A 160 -6.17 -15.86 -7.24
N GLU A 161 -6.72 -17.04 -7.56
CA GLU A 161 -5.94 -18.22 -7.89
C GLU A 161 -5.02 -17.99 -9.09
N LYS A 162 -5.54 -17.36 -10.15
CA LYS A 162 -4.75 -17.08 -11.35
C LYS A 162 -3.58 -16.13 -11.05
N TYR A 163 -3.82 -15.06 -10.31
CA TYR A 163 -2.76 -14.14 -9.88
C TYR A 163 -1.69 -14.86 -9.03
N LEU A 164 -2.12 -15.67 -8.06
CA LEU A 164 -1.20 -16.41 -7.21
C LEU A 164 -0.35 -17.42 -8.00
N LYS A 165 -0.93 -18.10 -9.00
CA LYS A 165 -0.19 -18.99 -9.91
C LYS A 165 0.90 -18.25 -10.70
N VAL A 166 0.59 -17.06 -11.21
CA VAL A 166 1.58 -16.22 -11.93
C VAL A 166 2.72 -15.81 -11.00
N VAL A 167 2.42 -15.30 -9.81
CA VAL A 167 3.45 -14.92 -8.84
C VAL A 167 4.28 -16.13 -8.40
N TRP A 168 3.65 -17.27 -8.17
CA TRP A 168 4.33 -18.50 -7.77
C TRP A 168 5.33 -18.95 -8.83
N LYS A 169 4.91 -18.98 -10.10
CA LYS A 169 5.77 -19.33 -11.24
C LYS A 169 6.95 -18.37 -11.43
N HIS A 170 6.78 -17.09 -11.09
CA HIS A 170 7.74 -16.01 -11.36
C HIS A 170 8.38 -15.40 -10.09
N GLY A 171 8.34 -16.11 -8.96
CA GLY A 171 8.88 -15.62 -7.68
C GLY A 171 10.34 -15.16 -7.76
N CYS A 172 11.18 -15.88 -8.53
CA CYS A 172 12.61 -15.60 -8.67
C CYS A 172 12.94 -14.25 -9.33
N VAL A 173 12.02 -13.69 -10.13
CA VAL A 173 12.18 -12.38 -10.79
C VAL A 173 11.39 -11.28 -10.09
N THR A 174 10.65 -11.59 -9.04
CA THR A 174 9.80 -10.63 -8.33
C THR A 174 10.58 -10.03 -7.15
N ALA A 175 11.04 -8.78 -7.28
CA ALA A 175 11.76 -8.09 -6.22
C ALA A 175 10.85 -7.59 -5.08
N GLY A 176 9.56 -7.45 -5.35
CA GLY A 176 8.57 -7.09 -4.35
C GLY A 176 7.23 -6.68 -4.96
N GLN A 177 6.17 -6.82 -4.18
CA GLN A 177 4.82 -6.45 -4.58
C GLN A 177 4.29 -5.36 -3.66
N PHE A 178 3.58 -4.38 -4.20
CA PHE A 178 3.10 -3.22 -3.44
C PHE A 178 1.65 -2.89 -3.78
N PHE A 179 0.78 -3.10 -2.79
CA PHE A 179 -0.66 -2.91 -2.92
C PHE A 179 -1.21 -1.89 -1.92
N ARG A 180 -2.48 -1.53 -2.06
CA ARG A 180 -3.18 -0.56 -1.23
C ARG A 180 -4.58 -1.05 -0.85
N HIS A 181 -5.58 -0.18 -0.96
CA HIS A 181 -7.00 -0.41 -0.71
C HIS A 181 -7.40 -0.64 0.76
N HIS A 182 -6.64 -1.40 1.53
CA HIS A 182 -7.02 -1.74 2.91
C HIS A 182 -6.98 -0.55 3.88
N HIS A 183 -6.24 0.50 3.53
CA HIS A 183 -5.94 1.68 4.36
C HIS A 183 -5.20 1.37 5.67
N THR A 184 -4.77 0.13 5.85
CA THR A 184 -4.02 -0.37 7.01
C THR A 184 -2.62 -0.81 6.59
N ASP A 185 -1.70 -0.85 7.56
CA ASP A 185 -0.36 -1.37 7.34
C ASP A 185 -0.36 -2.89 7.44
N SER A 186 -0.06 -3.57 6.35
CA SER A 186 0.06 -5.02 6.37
C SER A 186 1.07 -5.50 5.35
N PHE A 187 1.40 -6.78 5.44
CA PHE A 187 2.17 -7.47 4.41
C PHE A 187 1.73 -8.93 4.35
N ARG A 188 2.11 -9.59 3.25
CA ARG A 188 1.86 -11.01 3.00
C ARG A 188 3.15 -11.64 2.50
N MET A 189 3.51 -12.78 3.07
CA MET A 189 4.54 -13.64 2.53
C MET A 189 3.87 -14.71 1.67
N LEU A 190 4.42 -14.95 0.50
CA LEU A 190 4.04 -16.07 -0.35
C LEU A 190 5.12 -17.13 -0.26
N TYR A 191 4.70 -18.39 -0.20
CA TYR A 191 5.56 -19.55 -0.06
C TYR A 191 5.34 -20.51 -1.21
N ASP A 192 6.35 -21.30 -1.54
CA ASP A 192 6.19 -22.45 -2.43
C ASP A 192 5.66 -23.68 -1.67
N ASP A 193 5.47 -24.78 -2.40
CA ASP A 193 4.98 -26.05 -1.83
C ASP A 193 5.95 -26.68 -0.83
N ALA A 194 7.23 -26.30 -0.87
CA ALA A 194 8.26 -26.72 0.08
C ALA A 194 8.31 -25.81 1.33
N GLY A 195 7.49 -24.76 1.39
CA GLY A 195 7.46 -23.77 2.47
C GLY A 195 8.57 -22.73 2.39
N ALA A 196 9.29 -22.61 1.26
CA ALA A 196 10.29 -21.57 1.07
C ALA A 196 9.61 -20.24 0.68
N PRO A 197 10.01 -19.10 1.25
CA PRO A 197 9.44 -17.80 0.89
C PRO A 197 9.86 -17.42 -0.53
N ILE A 198 8.88 -17.17 -1.41
CA ILE A 198 9.10 -16.86 -2.83
C ILE A 198 8.78 -15.41 -3.18
N SER A 199 7.97 -14.71 -2.38
CA SER A 199 7.66 -13.30 -2.61
C SER A 199 7.14 -12.62 -1.35
N ALA A 200 7.34 -11.31 -1.26
CA ALA A 200 6.78 -10.47 -0.23
C ALA A 200 5.91 -9.37 -0.86
N MET A 201 4.72 -9.21 -0.29
CA MET A 201 3.75 -8.20 -0.67
C MET A 201 3.53 -7.23 0.47
N PHE A 202 3.62 -5.94 0.18
CA PHE A 202 3.42 -4.88 1.15
C PHE A 202 2.13 -4.14 0.82
N ILE A 203 1.23 -4.07 1.79
CA ILE A 203 -0.02 -3.30 1.70
C ILE A 203 0.22 -1.99 2.45
N THR A 204 0.14 -0.88 1.73
CA THR A 204 0.44 0.43 2.29
C THR A 204 -0.83 1.11 2.80
N PRO A 205 -0.80 1.73 4.01
CA PRO A 205 -1.97 2.44 4.52
C PRO A 205 -2.31 3.67 3.68
N GLY A 206 -3.52 4.21 3.91
CA GLY A 206 -4.02 5.37 3.18
C GLY A 206 -3.59 6.69 3.84
N VAL A 207 -3.50 7.76 3.04
CA VAL A 207 -3.41 9.13 3.58
C VAL A 207 -4.71 9.54 4.27
N THR A 208 -5.85 9.04 3.78
CA THR A 208 -7.14 9.33 4.39
C THR A 208 -7.28 8.61 5.74
N PRO A 209 -7.68 9.31 6.81
CA PRO A 209 -8.00 8.68 8.10
C PRO A 209 -9.45 8.18 8.16
N TRP A 210 -10.10 8.02 7.00
CA TRP A 210 -11.50 7.65 6.90
C TRP A 210 -11.78 6.34 7.63
N LYS A 211 -12.76 6.38 8.53
CA LYS A 211 -13.25 5.20 9.24
C LYS A 211 -14.12 4.38 8.31
N THR A 212 -13.68 3.15 8.04
CA THR A 212 -14.45 2.25 7.18
C THR A 212 -15.86 1.97 7.68
N THR A 213 -16.78 1.84 6.72
CA THR A 213 -18.18 1.44 6.93
C THR A 213 -18.39 -0.05 6.71
N LEU A 214 -17.32 -0.82 6.40
CA LEU A 214 -17.41 -2.26 6.23
C LEU A 214 -18.00 -2.93 7.49
N PRO A 215 -19.06 -3.76 7.34
CA PRO A 215 -19.64 -4.48 8.45
C PRO A 215 -18.58 -5.31 9.19
N ARG A 216 -18.72 -5.40 10.52
CA ARG A 216 -17.87 -6.16 11.44
C ARG A 216 -16.45 -5.61 11.65
N VAL A 217 -16.05 -4.54 10.95
CA VAL A 217 -14.78 -3.86 11.24
C VAL A 217 -14.97 -2.87 12.39
N ILE A 218 -14.42 -3.21 13.56
CA ILE A 218 -14.36 -2.33 14.73
C ILE A 218 -13.05 -1.53 14.68
N ASN A 219 -13.11 -0.22 14.98
CA ASN A 219 -11.94 0.67 14.98
C ASN A 219 -11.13 0.61 13.67
N GLY A 220 -11.82 0.84 12.55
CA GLY A 220 -11.22 0.84 11.21
C GLY A 220 -10.72 2.17 10.60
N PRO A 221 -10.45 3.26 11.34
CA PRO A 221 -9.62 4.35 10.80
C PRO A 221 -8.12 4.08 11.05
N ASN A 222 -7.27 4.83 10.34
CA ASN A 222 -5.82 4.84 10.47
C ASN A 222 -5.32 6.30 10.60
N ASN A 223 -4.09 6.50 11.08
CA ASN A 223 -3.44 7.80 10.93
C ASN A 223 -2.97 8.00 9.47
N PRO A 224 -2.97 9.24 8.95
CA PRO A 224 -2.42 9.56 7.63
C PRO A 224 -0.97 9.14 7.50
N VAL A 225 -0.64 8.46 6.40
CA VAL A 225 0.68 7.87 6.19
C VAL A 225 1.26 8.17 4.80
N ILE A 226 2.59 8.19 4.70
CA ILE A 226 3.33 7.96 3.45
C ILE A 226 4.38 6.87 3.68
N ARG A 227 4.54 5.98 2.70
CA ARG A 227 5.60 4.98 2.67
C ARG A 227 6.67 5.34 1.65
N VAL A 228 7.93 5.26 2.10
CA VAL A 228 9.11 5.54 1.28
C VAL A 228 9.96 4.27 1.16
N LEU A 229 10.14 3.84 -0.08
CA LEU A 229 11.13 2.83 -0.45
C LEU A 229 12.31 3.51 -1.13
N LYS A 230 13.50 3.22 -0.62
CA LYS A 230 14.77 3.63 -1.21
C LYS A 230 15.49 2.38 -1.69
N ALA A 231 15.72 2.27 -3.00
CA ALA A 231 16.65 1.28 -3.53
C ALA A 231 18.07 1.62 -3.04
N ARG A 232 18.89 0.60 -2.74
CA ARG A 232 20.19 0.73 -2.08
C ARG A 232 21.01 1.92 -2.61
N SER A 233 21.24 2.90 -1.74
CA SER A 233 22.32 3.89 -1.86
C SER A 233 23.19 3.75 -0.60
N PRO A 234 24.53 3.81 -0.69
CA PRO A 234 25.43 3.68 0.47
C PRO A 234 25.27 4.81 1.51
N VAL A 235 24.50 5.84 1.18
CA VAL A 235 24.32 7.02 2.03
C VAL A 235 23.17 6.78 3.01
N GLU A 236 23.52 6.55 4.27
CA GLU A 236 22.62 6.64 5.41
C GLU A 236 21.97 8.02 5.45
N ALA A 237 20.70 8.11 5.07
CA ALA A 237 19.92 9.33 5.24
C ALA A 237 19.61 9.51 6.73
N ARG A 238 20.26 10.49 7.36
CA ARG A 238 19.85 11.05 8.65
C ARG A 238 18.42 11.58 8.51
N GLY A 239 17.54 11.18 9.44
CA GLY A 239 16.15 11.64 9.46
C GLY A 239 16.11 13.15 9.67
N GLY A 240 15.50 13.87 8.75
CA GLY A 240 15.14 15.27 8.94
C GLY A 240 13.88 15.30 9.80
N GLY A 241 14.01 15.63 11.08
CA GLY A 241 12.86 16.09 11.86
C GLY A 241 12.53 17.51 11.39
N CYS A 242 11.37 17.73 10.79
CA CYS A 242 10.89 19.09 10.56
C CYS A 242 10.51 19.73 11.91
N GLN A 243 11.13 20.87 12.23
CA GLN A 243 10.68 21.70 13.35
C GLN A 243 9.35 22.36 12.96
N ALA A 244 8.37 22.32 13.85
CA ALA A 244 7.10 23.01 13.66
C ALA A 244 7.35 24.51 13.50
N ASN A 245 7.14 25.03 12.29
CA ASN A 245 7.19 26.47 12.08
C ASN A 245 5.98 27.12 12.77
N ALA A 246 6.14 28.37 13.21
CA ALA A 246 5.20 29.17 14.02
C ALA A 246 3.78 29.37 13.44
N GLN A 247 3.46 28.70 12.33
CA GLN A 247 2.19 28.71 11.61
C GLN A 247 1.32 27.46 11.87
N GLY A 248 1.76 26.52 12.73
CA GLY A 248 0.97 25.35 13.13
C GLY A 248 0.80 24.29 12.04
N MET A 249 1.74 24.22 11.10
CA MET A 249 1.72 23.26 9.99
C MET A 249 2.19 21.88 10.48
N ARG A 250 1.44 20.83 10.12
CA ARG A 250 1.62 19.47 10.65
C ARG A 250 2.89 18.81 10.10
N CYS A 251 3.71 18.24 10.99
CA CYS A 251 4.97 17.58 10.66
C CYS A 251 4.77 16.08 10.39
N TRP A 252 5.51 15.53 9.42
CA TRP A 252 5.64 14.09 9.22
C TRP A 252 6.72 13.54 10.17
N GLU A 253 6.42 12.46 10.88
CA GLU A 253 7.34 11.80 11.79
C GLU A 253 7.55 10.32 11.40
N LEU A 254 8.72 9.77 11.75
CA LEU A 254 9.02 8.36 11.50
C LEU A 254 8.15 7.47 12.41
N GLU A 255 7.26 6.69 11.79
CA GLU A 255 6.48 5.69 12.51
C GLU A 255 7.34 4.46 12.81
N TYR A 256 7.96 3.87 11.77
CA TYR A 256 8.95 2.81 11.94
C TYR A 256 9.85 2.62 10.71
N GLN A 257 10.96 1.91 10.92
CA GLN A 257 11.80 1.35 9.85
C GLN A 257 11.66 -0.17 9.86
N LEU A 258 11.25 -0.75 8.73
CA LEU A 258 10.84 -2.16 8.65
C LEU A 258 11.89 -3.13 9.21
N THR A 259 13.16 -2.94 8.86
CA THR A 259 14.26 -3.81 9.32
C THR A 259 14.57 -3.70 10.81
N LYS A 260 14.12 -2.62 11.48
CA LYS A 260 14.27 -2.43 12.93
C LYS A 260 13.05 -2.95 13.69
N ALA A 261 11.86 -2.76 13.12
CA ALA A 261 10.59 -3.17 13.73
C ALA A 261 10.36 -4.68 13.61
N TYR A 262 10.72 -5.27 12.48
CA TYR A 262 10.48 -6.67 12.14
C TYR A 262 11.81 -7.31 11.76
N TRP A 263 12.59 -7.71 12.76
CA TRP A 263 13.91 -8.30 12.56
C TRP A 263 13.85 -9.75 12.04
N ALA A 264 12.68 -10.40 12.14
CA ALA A 264 12.34 -11.69 11.53
C ALA A 264 10.82 -11.75 11.32
N VAL A 265 10.36 -11.73 10.05
CA VAL A 265 9.17 -10.94 9.68
C VAL A 265 7.83 -11.69 9.70
N LEU A 266 7.75 -13.02 9.87
CA LEU A 266 6.42 -13.67 9.96
C LEU A 266 6.31 -14.78 11.01
N ASP A 267 7.22 -15.75 11.02
CA ASP A 267 7.18 -16.84 12.02
C ASP A 267 7.34 -16.31 13.45
N CYS A 268 8.07 -15.21 13.61
CA CYS A 268 8.17 -14.53 14.89
C CYS A 268 6.91 -13.73 15.24
N ILE A 269 6.16 -13.18 14.28
CA ILE A 269 4.95 -12.40 14.59
C ILE A 269 3.83 -13.31 15.08
N THR A 270 3.67 -14.49 14.49
CA THR A 270 2.64 -15.44 14.94
C THR A 270 3.07 -16.22 16.18
N GLY A 271 4.37 -16.44 16.35
CA GLY A 271 4.95 -17.13 17.51
C GLY A 271 5.15 -16.26 18.75
N ASP A 272 5.24 -14.93 18.62
CA ASP A 272 5.52 -13.99 19.71
C ASP A 272 4.39 -12.95 19.87
N GLN A 273 3.76 -12.95 21.04
CA GLN A 273 2.63 -12.05 21.31
C GLN A 273 3.04 -10.56 21.34
N GLY A 274 4.27 -10.24 21.73
CA GLY A 274 4.80 -8.88 21.71
C GLY A 274 5.01 -8.37 20.28
N ALA A 275 5.57 -9.21 19.41
CA ALA A 275 5.72 -8.93 17.99
C ALA A 275 4.34 -8.79 17.31
N LEU A 276 3.39 -9.67 17.62
CA LEU A 276 2.00 -9.55 17.15
C LEU A 276 1.35 -8.25 17.60
N GLN A 277 1.55 -7.86 18.85
CA GLN A 277 1.02 -6.62 19.41
C GLN A 277 1.61 -5.39 18.70
N HIS A 278 2.92 -5.37 18.46
CA HIS A 278 3.56 -4.28 17.71
C HIS A 278 3.02 -4.20 16.28
N TYR A 279 2.92 -5.34 15.60
CA TYR A 279 2.30 -5.41 14.26
C TYR A 279 0.86 -4.87 14.27
N TYR A 280 0.05 -5.26 15.25
CA TYR A 280 -1.33 -4.83 15.38
C TYR A 280 -1.48 -3.32 15.59
N VAL A 281 -0.60 -2.72 16.40
CA VAL A 281 -0.57 -1.26 16.59
C VAL A 281 -0.20 -0.55 15.28
N TYR A 282 0.87 -1.00 14.61
CA TYR A 282 1.30 -0.45 13.33
C TYR A 282 0.27 -0.64 12.21
N ASN A 283 -0.55 -1.69 12.25
CA ASN A 283 -1.61 -1.92 11.27
C ASN A 283 -2.59 -0.74 11.16
N SER A 284 -2.88 -0.07 12.27
CA SER A 284 -3.69 1.16 12.29
C SER A 284 -2.88 2.46 12.19
N VAL A 285 -1.58 2.35 11.90
CA VAL A 285 -0.60 3.45 11.96
C VAL A 285 -0.62 4.12 13.34
N SER A 286 -0.62 3.29 14.39
CA SER A 286 -0.75 3.71 15.79
C SER A 286 -2.00 4.54 16.13
N TYR A 287 -3.07 4.45 15.35
CA TYR A 287 -4.35 5.09 15.69
C TYR A 287 -5.04 4.41 16.89
N TYR A 288 -4.97 3.08 16.93
CA TYR A 288 -5.57 2.24 17.94
C TYR A 288 -4.49 1.51 18.76
N PRO A 289 -4.24 1.92 20.01
CA PRO A 289 -3.23 1.30 20.88
C PRO A 289 -3.77 0.11 21.69
N GLY A 290 -4.93 -0.46 21.30
CA GLY A 290 -5.54 -1.57 22.04
C GLY A 290 -4.80 -2.89 21.87
N VAL A 291 -5.18 -3.88 22.68
CA VAL A 291 -4.56 -5.21 22.69
C VAL A 291 -5.09 -6.06 21.53
N CYS A 292 -4.21 -6.78 20.85
CA CYS A 292 -4.55 -7.83 19.89
C CYS A 292 -5.07 -9.05 20.66
N ASP A 293 -6.38 -9.15 20.81
CA ASP A 293 -7.05 -10.30 21.43
C ASP A 293 -7.11 -11.51 20.47
N GLU A 294 -7.65 -12.64 20.95
CA GLU A 294 -7.70 -13.88 20.17
C GLU A 294 -8.51 -13.73 18.89
N ALA A 295 -9.59 -12.95 18.91
CA ALA A 295 -10.42 -12.71 17.73
C ALA A 295 -9.66 -11.90 16.67
N ALA A 296 -8.93 -10.85 17.09
CA ALA A 296 -8.04 -10.09 16.23
C ALA A 296 -6.91 -10.98 15.69
N ARG A 297 -6.30 -11.81 16.55
CA ARG A 297 -5.23 -12.73 16.17
C ARG A 297 -5.65 -13.66 15.03
N VAL A 298 -6.86 -14.26 15.08
CA VAL A 298 -7.36 -15.11 13.97
C VAL A 298 -7.45 -14.34 12.65
N CYS A 299 -7.86 -13.07 12.70
CA CYS A 299 -7.99 -12.25 11.49
C CYS A 299 -6.64 -11.74 10.97
N HIS A 300 -5.62 -11.62 11.81
CA HIS A 300 -4.30 -11.12 11.42
C HIS A 300 -3.30 -12.25 11.11
N ALA A 301 -3.47 -13.44 11.68
CA ALA A 301 -2.59 -14.58 11.48
C ALA A 301 -2.85 -15.28 10.13
N PRO A 302 -1.81 -15.86 9.50
CA PRO A 302 -1.92 -16.57 8.21
C PRO A 302 -2.80 -17.83 8.28
N GLY A 303 -2.80 -18.55 9.40
CA GLY A 303 -3.45 -19.87 9.52
C GLY A 303 -4.96 -19.85 9.81
N GLY A 304 -5.59 -18.67 9.83
CA GLY A 304 -7.02 -18.53 10.17
C GLY A 304 -7.96 -18.33 8.98
N ARG A 305 -7.46 -18.38 7.73
CA ARG A 305 -8.21 -17.99 6.54
C ARG A 305 -7.86 -18.82 5.32
#